data_AF-A0AAW5JNG2-F1
#
_entry.id   AF-A0AAW5JNG2-F1
#
_cell.length_a   1.000
_cell.length_b   1.000
_cell.length_c   1.000
_cell.angle_alpha   90.00
_cell.angle_beta   90.00
_cell.angle_gamma   90.00
#
_symmetry.space_group_name_H-M   'P 1'
#
loop_
_entity.id
_entity.type
_entity.pdbx_description
1 polymer ?
#
loop_
_entity_poly.entity_id
_entity_poly.type
_entity_poly.pdbx_seq_one_letter_code
_entity_poly.pdbx_strand_id
1 'polypeptide(L)'
;MVVTTAVQFFESLFASRPSQCRKLHNCSNSVLIFDEAQMLPLEHLRPCVAAITQLVAHFRSTAVLCTATQPALEAQFRAFVPALPIQELCPGTSDLYEHFRRVTFARAGRLSREALAERLAAQPQALCIVNSRKSAGALYRLLPPEHRFHLSTLMFPVHRRAVLDQVRRRLKNGLPCRVVSTSLIEAGVDVDFPAVWREEAGLDSILQAAGRCNREGHRPPQESTVTVFQGEDAPPPLFRRSIGATREALSDGADPARPETVRRYFLSLLDLSGPALDRYGVLDAFQRGSDAGRMPFRSVSDRFHLIDSPTKTVYIPLDGGVPLTDRLRAGERSRALFRQLGQYGVSLYDQHYQALRSAGDLDELEDGTAVLANLSLYSQETGLSLDADFGKGLFV
;
A
#
# COMPACT_ATOMS: atom_id res chain seq x y z
N MET A 1 -4.36 -25.52 2.89
CA MET A 1 -3.68 -24.21 2.69
C MET A 1 -4.69 -23.11 2.96
N VAL A 2 -4.35 -22.13 3.81
CA VAL A 2 -5.21 -20.97 4.12
C VAL A 2 -4.50 -19.73 3.60
N VAL A 3 -5.21 -18.91 2.82
CA VAL A 3 -4.72 -17.60 2.38
C VAL A 3 -5.52 -16.53 3.13
N THR A 4 -4.82 -15.63 3.81
CA THR A 4 -5.42 -14.54 4.59
C THR A 4 -4.52 -13.31 4.52
N THR A 5 -5.00 -12.16 4.97
CA THR A 5 -4.22 -10.92 5.00
C THR A 5 -3.45 -10.80 6.31
N ALA A 6 -2.34 -10.06 6.30
CA ALA A 6 -1.59 -9.75 7.53
C ALA A 6 -2.50 -9.11 8.61
N VAL A 7 -3.40 -8.20 8.20
CA VAL A 7 -4.42 -7.58 9.07
C VAL A 7 -5.26 -8.66 9.76
N GLN A 8 -5.90 -9.54 8.98
CA GLN A 8 -6.74 -10.58 9.53
C GLN A 8 -5.97 -11.58 10.40
N PHE A 9 -4.70 -11.84 10.09
CA PHE A 9 -3.85 -12.73 10.86
C PHE A 9 -3.51 -12.13 12.22
N PHE A 10 -2.88 -10.95 12.25
CA PHE A 10 -2.42 -10.31 13.48
C PHE A 10 -3.57 -9.85 14.38
N GLU A 11 -4.63 -9.26 13.83
CA GLU A 11 -5.79 -8.86 14.65
C GLU A 11 -6.45 -10.07 15.34
N SER A 12 -6.33 -11.27 14.76
CA SER A 12 -6.88 -12.48 15.39
C SER A 12 -6.04 -12.97 16.56
N LEU A 13 -4.72 -12.79 16.51
CA LEU A 13 -3.81 -13.14 17.59
C LEU A 13 -4.04 -12.27 18.83
N PHE A 14 -4.51 -11.05 18.62
CA PHE A 14 -4.80 -10.08 19.67
C PHE A 14 -6.30 -9.89 19.96
N ALA A 15 -7.17 -10.68 19.32
CA ALA A 15 -8.62 -10.59 19.49
C ALA A 15 -9.10 -11.12 20.86
N SER A 16 -10.23 -10.60 21.32
CA SER A 16 -10.93 -11.10 22.52
C SER A 16 -12.28 -11.77 22.24
N ARG A 17 -12.64 -11.96 20.96
CA ARG A 17 -13.94 -12.53 20.55
C ARG A 17 -13.78 -13.99 20.09
N PRO A 18 -14.61 -14.93 20.59
CA PRO A 18 -14.49 -16.35 20.23
C PRO A 18 -14.54 -16.65 18.73
N SER A 19 -15.31 -15.89 17.95
CA SER A 19 -15.38 -16.05 16.48
C SER A 19 -14.04 -15.79 15.79
N GLN A 20 -13.27 -14.80 16.26
CA GLN A 20 -11.96 -14.44 15.70
C GLN A 20 -10.86 -15.38 16.22
N CYS A 21 -10.91 -15.76 17.50
CA CYS A 21 -9.90 -16.63 18.10
C CYS A 21 -9.98 -18.08 17.60
N ARG A 22 -11.17 -18.54 17.17
CA ARG A 22 -11.37 -19.92 16.70
C ARG A 22 -10.43 -20.33 15.58
N LYS A 23 -9.95 -19.41 14.73
CA LYS A 23 -9.00 -19.73 13.65
C LYS A 23 -7.55 -19.90 14.11
N LEU A 24 -7.20 -19.52 15.35
CA LEU A 24 -5.81 -19.57 15.84
C LEU A 24 -5.24 -20.98 15.94
N HIS A 25 -6.07 -22.02 16.09
CA HIS A 25 -5.60 -23.41 16.09
C HIS A 25 -4.86 -23.78 14.79
N ASN A 26 -5.19 -23.13 13.67
CA ASN A 26 -4.49 -23.33 12.39
C ASN A 26 -3.06 -22.79 12.39
N CYS A 27 -2.70 -21.95 13.36
CA CYS A 27 -1.35 -21.39 13.47
C CYS A 27 -0.37 -22.35 14.16
N SER A 28 -0.86 -23.32 14.92
CA SER A 28 -0.02 -24.32 15.60
C SER A 28 0.36 -25.45 14.64
N ASN A 29 1.58 -25.98 14.77
CA ASN A 29 2.12 -27.04 13.90
C ASN A 29 2.01 -26.71 12.40
N SER A 30 2.24 -25.46 12.02
CA SER A 30 2.09 -25.00 10.63
C SER A 30 3.26 -24.15 10.15
N VAL A 31 3.37 -24.03 8.83
CA VAL A 31 4.30 -23.12 8.17
C VAL A 31 3.56 -21.83 7.82
N LEU A 32 4.04 -20.72 8.35
CA LEU A 32 3.50 -19.38 8.18
C LEU A 32 4.37 -18.63 7.17
N ILE A 33 3.81 -18.32 6.00
CA ILE A 33 4.52 -17.58 4.95
C ILE A 33 4.04 -16.13 4.97
N PHE A 34 4.94 -15.21 5.27
CA PHE A 34 4.71 -13.77 5.22
C PHE A 34 5.33 -13.22 3.95
N ASP A 35 4.50 -12.98 2.94
CA ASP A 35 4.89 -12.31 1.71
C ASP A 35 4.97 -10.79 1.93
N GLU A 36 5.93 -10.14 1.27
CA GLU A 36 6.24 -8.72 1.45
C GLU A 36 6.44 -8.32 2.92
N ALA A 37 7.29 -9.05 3.65
CA ALA A 37 7.50 -8.87 5.10
C ALA A 37 7.92 -7.44 5.52
N GLN A 38 8.44 -6.62 4.60
CA GLN A 38 8.71 -5.20 4.83
C GLN A 38 7.45 -4.34 5.01
N MET A 39 6.28 -4.82 4.58
CA MET A 39 4.98 -4.14 4.72
C MET A 39 4.40 -4.24 6.13
N LEU A 40 5.11 -4.85 7.09
CA LEU A 40 4.70 -4.86 8.49
C LEU A 40 4.59 -3.40 8.99
N PRO A 41 3.43 -2.99 9.53
CA PRO A 41 3.20 -1.60 9.90
C PRO A 41 4.12 -1.21 11.06
N LEU A 42 4.91 -0.14 10.87
CA LEU A 42 5.88 0.32 11.86
C LEU A 42 5.26 0.50 13.24
N GLU A 43 4.05 1.05 13.32
CA GLU A 43 3.39 1.38 14.59
C GLU A 43 2.95 0.16 15.42
N HIS A 44 2.90 -1.01 14.78
CA HIS A 44 2.57 -2.30 15.40
C HIS A 44 3.71 -3.32 15.25
N LEU A 45 4.90 -2.89 14.82
CA LEU A 45 5.96 -3.80 14.41
C LEU A 45 6.40 -4.70 15.56
N ARG A 46 6.64 -4.13 16.76
CA ARG A 46 7.09 -4.91 17.91
C ARG A 46 6.05 -5.94 18.36
N PRO A 47 4.75 -5.60 18.50
CA PRO A 47 3.69 -6.58 18.72
C PRO A 47 3.63 -7.69 17.66
N CYS A 48 3.75 -7.36 16.38
CA CYS A 48 3.74 -8.34 15.29
C CYS A 48 4.94 -9.29 15.37
N VAL A 49 6.14 -8.76 15.59
CA VAL A 49 7.37 -9.55 15.78
C VAL A 49 7.26 -10.43 17.02
N ALA A 50 6.74 -9.90 18.13
CA ALA A 50 6.50 -10.68 19.35
C ALA A 50 5.58 -11.87 19.05
N ALA A 51 4.45 -11.64 18.37
CA ALA A 51 3.49 -12.68 18.06
C ALA A 51 4.09 -13.78 17.16
N ILE A 52 4.85 -13.40 16.12
CA ILE A 52 5.59 -14.37 15.27
C ILE A 52 6.56 -15.18 16.13
N THR A 53 7.34 -14.50 16.98
CA THR A 53 8.34 -15.16 17.83
C THR A 53 7.69 -16.18 18.76
N GLN A 54 6.57 -15.84 19.39
CA GLN A 54 5.85 -16.72 20.30
C GLN A 54 5.32 -17.97 19.56
N LEU A 55 4.77 -17.79 18.35
CA LEU A 55 4.31 -18.91 17.52
C LEU A 55 5.45 -19.89 17.19
N VAL A 56 6.62 -19.37 16.80
CA VAL A 56 7.78 -20.20 16.50
C VAL A 56 8.31 -20.91 17.75
N ALA A 57 8.43 -20.19 18.87
CA ALA A 57 9.02 -20.71 20.09
C ALA A 57 8.13 -21.72 20.83
N HIS A 58 6.80 -21.54 20.80
CA HIS A 58 5.89 -22.28 21.69
C HIS A 58 4.82 -23.10 20.97
N PHE A 59 4.59 -22.89 19.68
CA PHE A 59 3.48 -23.53 18.96
C PHE A 59 3.92 -24.46 17.81
N ARG A 60 5.21 -24.83 17.78
CA ARG A 60 5.81 -25.72 16.77
C ARG A 60 5.57 -25.22 15.34
N SER A 61 5.58 -23.91 15.16
CA SER A 61 5.36 -23.26 13.87
C SER A 61 6.68 -22.81 13.27
N THR A 62 6.74 -22.74 11.95
CA THR A 62 7.88 -22.18 11.23
C THR A 62 7.42 -20.93 10.50
N ALA A 63 8.09 -19.79 10.70
CA ALA A 63 7.82 -18.56 9.98
C ALA A 63 8.83 -18.39 8.83
N VAL A 64 8.33 -18.18 7.61
CA VAL A 64 9.12 -17.84 6.43
C VAL A 64 8.77 -16.41 6.04
N LEU A 65 9.76 -15.52 6.07
CA LEU A 65 9.61 -14.12 5.66
C LEU A 65 10.15 -13.96 4.24
N CYS A 66 9.27 -13.69 3.28
CA CYS A 66 9.61 -13.50 1.87
C CYS A 66 9.55 -12.02 1.52
N THR A 67 10.61 -11.46 0.91
CA THR A 67 10.64 -10.05 0.50
C THR A 67 11.83 -9.75 -0.41
N ALA A 68 11.65 -8.81 -1.33
CA ALA A 68 12.73 -8.25 -2.13
C ALA A 68 13.64 -7.30 -1.32
N THR A 69 13.14 -6.76 -0.21
CA THR A 69 13.80 -5.75 0.62
C THR A 69 13.67 -6.16 2.08
N GLN A 70 14.57 -7.03 2.54
CA GLN A 70 14.46 -7.66 3.85
C GLN A 70 14.57 -6.64 4.99
N PRO A 71 13.54 -6.52 5.86
CA PRO A 71 13.62 -5.65 7.02
C PRO A 71 14.62 -6.19 8.03
N ALA A 72 15.31 -5.30 8.75
CA ALA A 72 16.33 -5.64 9.74
C ALA A 72 15.72 -6.14 11.08
N LEU A 73 14.92 -7.21 11.01
CA LEU A 73 14.13 -7.72 12.15
C LEU A 73 14.88 -8.70 13.06
N GLU A 74 16.08 -9.16 12.69
CA GLU A 74 16.84 -10.15 13.47
C GLU A 74 17.02 -9.73 14.94
N ALA A 75 17.41 -8.47 15.17
CA ALA A 75 17.54 -7.92 16.52
C ALA A 75 16.19 -7.86 17.25
N GLN A 76 15.10 -7.59 16.53
CA GLN A 76 13.75 -7.54 17.10
C GLN A 76 13.29 -8.94 17.52
N PHE A 77 13.54 -9.97 16.71
CA PHE A 77 13.24 -11.36 17.07
C PHE A 77 14.04 -11.82 18.30
N ARG A 78 15.37 -11.56 18.30
CA ARG A 78 16.24 -11.94 19.41
C ARG A 78 15.95 -11.19 20.70
N ALA A 79 15.37 -9.99 20.63
CA ALA A 79 14.92 -9.28 21.82
C ALA A 79 13.80 -10.02 22.58
N PHE A 80 12.99 -10.84 21.90
CA PHE A 80 11.95 -11.67 22.53
C PHE A 80 12.44 -13.07 22.85
N VAL A 81 13.19 -13.71 21.95
CA VAL A 81 13.77 -15.04 22.15
C VAL A 81 15.23 -15.03 21.69
N PRO A 82 16.21 -14.85 22.61
CA PRO A 82 17.63 -14.70 22.24
C PRO A 82 18.21 -15.88 21.47
N ALA A 83 17.76 -17.10 21.77
CA ALA A 83 18.20 -18.35 21.15
C ALA A 83 17.39 -18.74 19.91
N LEU A 84 16.58 -17.84 19.34
CA LEU A 84 15.75 -18.15 18.18
C LEU A 84 16.64 -18.50 16.97
N PRO A 85 16.49 -19.68 16.34
CA PRO A 85 17.21 -20.02 15.14
C PRO A 85 16.65 -19.19 13.97
N ILE A 86 17.49 -18.33 13.40
CA ILE A 86 17.18 -17.55 12.19
C ILE A 86 18.16 -17.98 11.11
N GLN A 87 17.62 -18.42 9.99
CA GLN A 87 18.41 -18.90 8.85
C GLN A 87 18.04 -18.08 7.62
N GLU A 88 19.06 -17.52 6.96
CA GLU A 88 18.89 -16.92 5.64
C GLU A 88 18.74 -18.05 4.60
N LEU A 89 17.66 -18.03 3.84
CA LEU A 89 17.33 -19.08 2.87
C LEU A 89 18.01 -18.83 1.52
N CYS A 90 18.33 -17.58 1.20
CA CYS A 90 18.95 -17.16 -0.06
C CYS A 90 20.30 -16.46 0.20
N PRO A 91 21.38 -17.20 0.48
CA PRO A 91 22.71 -16.61 0.65
C PRO A 91 23.26 -16.03 -0.67
N GLY A 92 24.19 -15.08 -0.60
CA GLY A 92 24.83 -14.49 -1.79
C GLY A 92 24.07 -13.35 -2.45
N THR A 93 23.30 -12.58 -1.67
CA THR A 93 22.44 -11.48 -2.15
C THR A 93 23.21 -10.40 -2.94
N SER A 94 24.48 -10.16 -2.64
CA SER A 94 25.29 -9.15 -3.33
C SER A 94 25.64 -9.56 -4.78
N ASP A 95 25.96 -10.84 -5.03
CA ASP A 95 26.25 -11.32 -6.38
C ASP A 95 24.96 -11.43 -7.21
N LEU A 96 23.86 -11.86 -6.58
CA LEU A 96 22.54 -11.87 -7.18
C LEU A 96 22.08 -10.45 -7.54
N TYR A 97 22.42 -9.44 -6.71
CA TYR A 97 22.10 -8.05 -6.99
C TYR A 97 22.71 -7.57 -8.31
N GLU A 98 24.02 -7.73 -8.51
CA GLU A 98 24.67 -7.28 -9.75
C GLU A 98 24.15 -8.05 -10.97
N HIS A 99 23.84 -9.34 -10.82
CA HIS A 99 23.24 -10.14 -11.89
C HIS A 99 21.81 -9.69 -12.26
N PHE A 100 21.00 -9.25 -11.30
CA PHE A 100 19.62 -8.84 -11.51
C PHE A 100 19.44 -7.32 -11.65
N ARG A 101 20.53 -6.56 -11.72
CA ARG A 101 20.47 -5.11 -11.88
C ARG A 101 19.86 -4.75 -13.25
N ARG A 102 18.63 -4.25 -13.21
CA ARG A 102 17.85 -3.87 -14.41
C ARG A 102 17.74 -2.37 -14.64
N VAL A 103 18.12 -1.56 -13.66
CA VAL A 103 17.87 -0.11 -13.67
C VAL A 103 19.09 0.69 -13.23
N THR A 104 19.06 1.97 -13.58
CA THR A 104 19.96 3.01 -13.06
C THR A 104 19.16 4.00 -12.22
N PHE A 105 19.64 4.32 -11.02
CA PHE A 105 19.02 5.33 -10.17
C PHE A 105 19.60 6.72 -10.46
N ALA A 106 18.70 7.70 -10.60
CA ALA A 106 19.05 9.10 -10.73
C ALA A 106 18.38 9.93 -9.63
N ARG A 107 19.00 11.04 -9.22
CA ARG A 107 18.41 12.00 -8.27
C ARG A 107 18.16 13.31 -9.00
N ALA A 108 16.90 13.75 -9.02
CA ALA A 108 16.52 15.01 -9.66
C ALA A 108 16.50 16.21 -8.70
N GLY A 109 16.71 15.98 -7.40
CA GLY A 109 16.58 17.02 -6.39
C GLY A 109 15.14 17.52 -6.28
N ARG A 110 14.98 18.79 -5.86
CA ARG A 110 13.67 19.43 -5.75
C ARG A 110 13.14 19.87 -7.10
N LEU A 111 11.90 19.52 -7.41
CA LEU A 111 11.20 19.93 -8.64
C LEU A 111 9.89 20.60 -8.30
N SER A 112 9.58 21.70 -9.00
CA SER A 112 8.20 22.20 -9.05
C SER A 112 7.33 21.24 -9.84
N ARG A 113 6.02 21.36 -9.66
CA ARG A 113 5.07 20.50 -10.39
C ARG A 113 5.15 20.70 -11.90
N GLU A 114 5.38 21.93 -12.35
CA GLU A 114 5.52 22.31 -13.76
C GLU A 114 6.81 21.72 -14.34
N ALA A 115 7.94 21.86 -13.65
CA ALA A 115 9.21 21.30 -14.08
C ALA A 115 9.17 19.76 -14.18
N LEU A 116 8.45 19.11 -13.26
CA LEU A 116 8.20 17.66 -13.32
C LEU A 116 7.33 17.30 -14.52
N ALA A 117 6.25 18.06 -14.78
CA ALA A 117 5.37 17.83 -15.91
C ALA A 117 6.10 17.96 -17.25
N GLU A 118 6.95 18.99 -17.41
CA GLU A 118 7.80 19.18 -18.59
C GLU A 118 8.74 18.00 -18.83
N ARG A 119 9.43 17.53 -17.78
CA ARG A 119 10.33 16.38 -17.87
C ARG A 119 9.58 15.09 -18.23
N LEU A 120 8.39 14.88 -17.70
CA LEU A 120 7.55 13.72 -18.02
C LEU A 120 6.96 13.81 -19.44
N ALA A 121 6.60 15.01 -19.91
CA ALA A 121 6.09 15.23 -21.26
C ALA A 121 7.15 14.89 -22.33
N ALA A 122 8.42 15.21 -22.05
CA ALA A 122 9.56 14.88 -22.91
C ALA A 122 9.82 13.36 -23.02
N GLN A 123 9.29 12.54 -22.10
CA GLN A 123 9.42 11.09 -22.17
C GLN A 123 8.28 10.50 -23.02
N PRO A 124 8.57 9.62 -23.99
CA PRO A 124 7.52 8.89 -24.71
C PRO A 124 6.70 8.03 -23.75
N GLN A 125 7.37 7.27 -22.88
CA GLN A 125 6.74 6.38 -21.91
C GLN A 125 7.33 6.61 -20.53
N ALA A 126 6.50 6.96 -19.55
CA ALA A 126 6.95 7.20 -18.19
C ALA A 126 5.85 6.88 -17.17
N LEU A 127 6.27 6.34 -16.04
CA LEU A 127 5.43 6.20 -14.84
C LEU A 127 5.92 7.19 -13.79
N CYS A 128 5.03 8.03 -13.27
CA CYS A 128 5.31 8.93 -12.15
C CYS A 128 4.45 8.54 -10.94
N ILE A 129 5.12 8.31 -9.81
CA ILE A 129 4.50 7.93 -8.55
C ILE A 129 4.75 9.05 -7.54
N VAL A 130 3.67 9.60 -7.01
CA VAL A 130 3.68 10.67 -6.00
C VAL A 130 3.03 10.22 -4.70
N ASN A 131 3.33 10.91 -3.60
CA ASN A 131 2.94 10.51 -2.25
C ASN A 131 1.48 10.84 -1.90
N SER A 132 0.81 11.68 -2.70
CA SER A 132 -0.56 12.11 -2.42
C SER A 132 -1.46 12.11 -3.66
N ARG A 133 -2.75 11.83 -3.44
CA ARG A 133 -3.77 11.89 -4.51
C ARG A 133 -3.91 13.31 -5.07
N LYS A 134 -3.78 14.33 -4.21
CA LYS A 134 -3.82 15.74 -4.61
C LYS A 134 -2.70 16.05 -5.61
N SER A 135 -1.47 15.67 -5.29
CA SER A 135 -0.31 15.86 -6.16
C SER A 135 -0.45 15.06 -7.46
N ALA A 136 -1.00 13.83 -7.40
CA ALA A 136 -1.23 13.00 -8.58
C ALA A 136 -2.24 13.64 -9.55
N GLY A 137 -3.38 14.10 -9.03
CA GLY A 137 -4.40 14.78 -9.83
C GLY A 137 -3.90 16.10 -10.40
N ALA A 138 -3.16 16.89 -9.62
CA ALA A 138 -2.58 18.15 -10.08
C ALA A 138 -1.55 17.94 -11.19
N LEU A 139 -0.63 16.96 -11.03
CA LEU A 139 0.36 16.64 -12.04
C LEU A 139 -0.29 16.07 -13.31
N TYR A 140 -1.29 15.19 -13.16
CA TYR A 140 -2.04 14.64 -14.29
C TYR A 140 -2.64 15.73 -15.18
N ARG A 141 -3.22 16.78 -14.59
CA ARG A 141 -3.82 17.89 -15.35
C ARG A 141 -2.80 18.70 -16.15
N LEU A 142 -1.55 18.78 -15.67
CA LEU A 142 -0.46 19.49 -16.34
C LEU A 142 0.17 18.69 -17.49
N LEU A 143 0.00 17.36 -17.50
CA LEU A 143 0.50 16.54 -18.60
C LEU A 143 -0.32 16.77 -19.88
N PRO A 144 0.31 16.64 -21.06
CA PRO A 144 -0.38 16.68 -22.34
C PRO A 144 -1.63 15.77 -22.32
N PRO A 145 -2.81 16.26 -22.72
CA PRO A 145 -4.03 15.46 -22.75
C PRO A 145 -3.87 14.19 -23.60
N GLU A 146 -3.04 14.29 -24.64
CA GLU A 146 -2.65 13.16 -25.46
C GLU A 146 -1.80 12.17 -24.66
N HIS A 147 -2.36 10.97 -24.46
CA HIS A 147 -1.64 9.81 -23.94
C HIS A 147 -1.22 9.89 -22.46
N ARG A 148 -1.85 10.78 -21.69
CA ARG A 148 -1.78 10.77 -20.22
C ARG A 148 -2.78 9.78 -19.63
N PHE A 149 -2.40 9.16 -18.52
CA PHE A 149 -3.23 8.24 -17.75
C PHE A 149 -3.09 8.55 -16.25
N HIS A 150 -4.18 8.36 -15.52
CA HIS A 150 -4.18 8.42 -14.06
C HIS A 150 -4.59 7.05 -13.52
N LEU A 151 -3.92 6.58 -12.47
CA LEU A 151 -4.29 5.34 -11.78
C LEU A 151 -4.53 5.63 -10.31
N SER A 152 -5.75 5.34 -9.85
CA SER A 152 -6.21 5.68 -8.50
C SER A 152 -6.98 4.55 -7.84
N THR A 153 -6.91 4.51 -6.51
CA THR A 153 -7.79 3.68 -5.68
C THR A 153 -9.26 4.07 -5.79
N LEU A 154 -9.54 5.28 -6.27
CA LEU A 154 -10.89 5.82 -6.47
C LEU A 154 -11.54 5.36 -7.79
N MET A 155 -10.81 4.62 -8.61
CA MET A 155 -11.38 3.86 -9.73
C MET A 155 -11.84 2.50 -9.21
N PHE A 156 -13.05 2.06 -9.55
CA PHE A 156 -13.50 0.71 -9.20
C PHE A 156 -12.66 -0.37 -9.93
N PRO A 157 -12.52 -1.60 -9.38
CA PRO A 157 -11.60 -2.62 -9.89
C PRO A 157 -11.69 -2.93 -11.40
N VAL A 158 -12.90 -3.02 -11.97
CA VAL A 158 -13.08 -3.28 -13.41
C VAL A 158 -12.54 -2.14 -14.26
N HIS A 159 -12.89 -0.89 -13.93
CA HIS A 159 -12.37 0.29 -14.62
C HIS A 159 -10.84 0.36 -14.54
N ARG A 160 -10.28 0.19 -13.33
CA ARG A 160 -8.83 0.19 -13.13
C ARG A 160 -8.13 -0.87 -13.99
N ARG A 161 -8.71 -2.06 -14.12
CA ARG A 161 -8.17 -3.13 -14.98
C ARG A 161 -8.18 -2.73 -16.45
N ALA A 162 -9.25 -2.11 -16.93
CA ALA A 162 -9.34 -1.61 -18.30
C ALA A 162 -8.25 -0.56 -18.61
N VAL A 163 -8.02 0.38 -17.69
CA VAL A 163 -6.93 1.38 -17.82
C VAL A 163 -5.56 0.69 -17.85
N LEU A 164 -5.32 -0.27 -16.96
CA LEU A 164 -4.07 -1.05 -16.95
C LEU A 164 -3.85 -1.85 -18.23
N ASP A 165 -4.89 -2.46 -18.78
CA ASP A 165 -4.79 -3.21 -20.03
C ASP A 165 -4.48 -2.27 -21.21
N GLN A 166 -5.03 -1.06 -21.21
CA GLN A 166 -4.68 -0.03 -22.19
C GLN A 166 -3.22 0.41 -22.04
N VAL A 167 -2.76 0.67 -20.81
CA VAL A 167 -1.35 1.00 -20.53
C VAL A 167 -0.42 -0.10 -21.03
N ARG A 168 -0.69 -1.37 -20.70
CA ARG A 168 0.10 -2.52 -21.18
C ARG A 168 0.19 -2.60 -22.70
N ARG A 169 -0.94 -2.43 -23.41
CA ARG A 169 -0.95 -2.43 -24.88
C ARG A 169 -0.09 -1.32 -25.47
N ARG A 170 -0.17 -0.11 -24.89
CA ARG A 170 0.62 1.04 -25.35
C ARG A 170 2.12 0.84 -25.09
N LEU A 171 2.47 0.33 -23.90
CA LEU A 171 3.84 -0.04 -23.55
C LEU A 171 4.43 -1.04 -24.54
N LYS A 172 3.71 -2.15 -24.79
CA LYS A 172 4.12 -3.19 -25.74
C LYS A 172 4.31 -2.68 -27.17
N ASN A 173 3.48 -1.72 -27.60
CA ASN A 173 3.51 -1.17 -28.95
C ASN A 173 4.44 0.05 -29.09
N GLY A 174 5.19 0.43 -28.06
CA GLY A 174 6.06 1.62 -28.10
C GLY A 174 5.31 2.95 -28.25
N LEU A 175 4.00 2.96 -27.99
CA LEU A 175 3.17 4.17 -28.11
C LEU A 175 3.37 5.07 -26.89
N PRO A 176 3.24 6.40 -27.03
CA PRO A 176 3.42 7.30 -25.90
C PRO A 176 2.48 6.93 -24.74
N CYS A 177 2.96 6.92 -23.49
CA CYS A 177 2.16 6.51 -22.35
C CYS A 177 2.74 7.11 -21.07
N ARG A 178 2.06 8.13 -20.53
CA ARG A 178 2.51 8.85 -19.34
C ARG A 178 1.51 8.60 -18.23
N VAL A 179 1.90 7.81 -17.25
CA VAL A 179 1.01 7.40 -16.16
C VAL A 179 1.39 8.14 -14.90
N VAL A 180 0.41 8.76 -14.24
CA VAL A 180 0.55 9.33 -12.90
C VAL A 180 -0.25 8.50 -11.92
N SER A 181 0.38 8.09 -10.82
CA SER A 181 -0.28 7.33 -9.76
C SER A 181 0.27 7.68 -8.39
N THR A 182 -0.34 7.07 -7.38
CA THR A 182 0.21 6.99 -6.02
C THR A 182 0.81 5.60 -5.82
N SER A 183 1.10 5.20 -4.58
CA SER A 183 1.62 3.86 -4.22
C SER A 183 0.78 2.66 -4.69
N LEU A 184 -0.39 2.88 -5.29
CA LEU A 184 -1.21 1.81 -5.88
C LEU A 184 -0.45 0.92 -6.87
N ILE A 185 0.44 1.49 -7.67
CA ILE A 185 1.18 0.75 -8.72
C ILE A 185 2.38 -0.04 -8.15
N GLU A 186 2.76 0.20 -6.91
CA GLU A 186 3.94 -0.40 -6.29
C GLU A 186 3.75 -1.89 -6.01
N ALA A 187 2.52 -2.35 -5.74
CA ALA A 187 2.20 -3.75 -5.47
C ALA A 187 1.14 -4.33 -6.42
N GLY A 188 1.38 -5.53 -6.93
CA GLY A 188 0.38 -6.33 -7.66
C GLY A 188 -0.01 -5.85 -9.06
N VAL A 189 0.65 -4.82 -9.61
CA VAL A 189 0.40 -4.32 -10.97
C VAL A 189 1.50 -4.74 -11.94
N ASP A 190 1.14 -5.50 -12.96
CA ASP A 190 2.08 -5.96 -13.99
C ASP A 190 2.21 -4.94 -15.14
N VAL A 191 3.23 -4.08 -15.05
CA VAL A 191 3.60 -3.05 -16.04
C VAL A 191 5.13 -2.92 -16.11
N ASP A 192 5.66 -2.57 -17.28
CA ASP A 192 7.09 -2.41 -17.54
C ASP A 192 7.39 -1.11 -18.32
N PHE A 193 7.82 -0.07 -17.60
CA PHE A 193 8.16 1.24 -18.17
C PHE A 193 9.67 1.37 -18.43
N PRO A 194 10.08 2.13 -19.47
CA PRO A 194 11.49 2.49 -19.66
C PRO A 194 11.96 3.56 -18.66
N ALA A 195 11.05 4.42 -18.18
CA ALA A 195 11.38 5.46 -17.20
C ALA A 195 10.36 5.47 -16.05
N VAL A 196 10.86 5.47 -14.82
CA VAL A 196 10.05 5.63 -13.60
C VAL A 196 10.52 6.85 -12.83
N TRP A 197 9.57 7.66 -12.38
CA TRP A 197 9.78 8.82 -11.53
C TRP A 197 9.10 8.56 -10.21
N ARG A 198 9.84 8.63 -9.11
CA ARG A 198 9.32 8.40 -7.76
C ARG A 198 9.58 9.59 -6.88
N GLU A 199 8.52 10.18 -6.36
CA GLU A 199 8.66 11.17 -5.28
C GLU A 199 9.30 10.50 -4.06
N GLU A 200 10.22 11.19 -3.38
CA GLU A 200 10.91 10.68 -2.19
C GLU A 200 9.96 10.00 -1.21
N ALA A 201 10.30 8.76 -0.86
CA ALA A 201 9.52 7.89 0.01
C ALA A 201 10.47 6.97 0.80
N GLY A 202 9.92 5.93 1.43
CA GLY A 202 10.74 4.84 1.96
C GLY A 202 11.56 4.15 0.86
N LEU A 203 12.75 3.67 1.21
CA LEU A 203 13.64 3.00 0.26
C LEU A 203 12.98 1.74 -0.32
N ASP A 204 12.22 1.02 0.50
CA ASP A 204 11.37 -0.09 0.08
C ASP A 204 10.35 0.32 -1.01
N SER A 205 9.67 1.45 -0.84
CA SER A 205 8.75 1.99 -1.87
C SER A 205 9.48 2.40 -3.15
N ILE A 206 10.69 2.97 -3.04
CA ILE A 206 11.54 3.32 -4.19
C ILE A 206 11.95 2.06 -4.95
N LEU A 207 12.31 0.97 -4.25
CA LEU A 207 12.69 -0.29 -4.86
C LEU A 207 11.50 -1.05 -5.45
N GLN A 208 10.32 -0.98 -4.83
CA GLN A 208 9.08 -1.49 -5.42
C GLN A 208 8.71 -0.74 -6.72
N ALA A 209 8.87 0.59 -6.73
CA ALA A 209 8.71 1.39 -7.94
C ALA A 209 9.74 1.02 -9.02
N ALA A 210 10.99 0.77 -8.63
CA ALA A 210 12.04 0.29 -9.53
C ALA A 210 11.68 -1.06 -10.18
N GLY A 211 10.96 -1.93 -9.47
CA GLY A 211 10.42 -3.19 -10.01
C GLY A 211 9.35 -3.04 -11.11
N ARG A 212 8.95 -1.80 -11.44
CA ARG A 212 8.09 -1.42 -12.57
C ARG A 212 8.87 -0.77 -13.73
N CYS A 213 10.18 -0.62 -13.57
CA CYS A 213 11.09 -0.13 -14.61
C CYS A 213 11.93 -1.29 -15.14
N ASN A 214 11.92 -1.50 -16.46
CA ASN A 214 12.63 -2.60 -17.11
C ASN A 214 12.42 -3.95 -16.40
N ARG A 215 11.17 -4.22 -16.04
CA ARG A 215 10.77 -5.38 -15.24
C ARG A 215 11.13 -6.68 -15.94
N GLU A 216 10.99 -6.76 -17.26
CA GLU A 216 11.30 -7.95 -18.06
C GLU A 216 12.80 -8.04 -18.43
N GLY A 217 13.59 -6.98 -18.20
CA GLY A 217 15.02 -6.95 -18.49
C GLY A 217 15.33 -6.87 -19.99
N HIS A 218 14.39 -6.41 -20.81
CA HIS A 218 14.55 -6.31 -22.26
C HIS A 218 15.38 -5.11 -22.72
N ARG A 219 15.63 -4.13 -21.83
CA ARG A 219 16.41 -2.92 -22.13
C ARG A 219 17.73 -2.91 -21.35
N PRO A 220 18.78 -2.25 -21.86
CA PRO A 220 19.98 -1.99 -21.06
C PRO A 220 19.63 -1.18 -19.79
N PRO A 221 20.28 -1.45 -18.64
CA PRO A 221 20.04 -0.68 -17.40
C PRO A 221 20.29 0.82 -17.53
N GLN A 222 21.17 1.25 -18.43
CA GLN A 222 21.49 2.66 -18.69
C GLN A 222 20.33 3.40 -19.38
N GLU A 223 19.50 2.69 -20.12
CA GLU A 223 18.29 3.22 -20.77
C GLU A 223 17.05 3.11 -19.87
N SER A 224 17.22 2.52 -18.69
CA SER A 224 16.14 2.18 -17.76
C SER A 224 16.33 2.93 -16.45
N THR A 225 15.82 4.16 -16.39
CA THR A 225 16.12 5.07 -15.28
C THR A 225 14.98 5.17 -14.28
N VAL A 226 15.32 5.01 -13.00
CA VAL A 226 14.46 5.33 -11.86
C VAL A 226 14.94 6.65 -11.26
N THR A 227 14.18 7.72 -11.51
CA THR A 227 14.51 9.06 -11.02
C THR A 227 13.76 9.35 -9.72
N VAL A 228 14.51 9.54 -8.64
CA VAL A 228 13.97 9.98 -7.35
C VAL A 228 14.00 11.51 -7.28
N PHE A 229 12.87 12.13 -6.93
CA PHE A 229 12.73 13.58 -6.83
C PHE A 229 12.03 14.01 -5.54
N GLN A 230 12.28 15.23 -5.11
CA GLN A 230 11.55 15.87 -4.03
C GLN A 230 10.50 16.81 -4.61
N GLY A 231 9.23 16.59 -4.26
CA GLY A 231 8.14 17.49 -4.65
C GLY A 231 8.21 18.87 -3.97
N GLU A 232 7.40 19.80 -4.44
CA GLU A 232 7.23 21.11 -3.81
C GLU A 232 6.39 21.04 -2.52
N ASP A 233 5.41 20.12 -2.48
CA ASP A 233 4.53 19.85 -1.36
C ASP A 233 5.27 19.16 -0.21
N ALA A 234 4.90 19.46 1.03
CA ALA A 234 5.45 18.74 2.18
C ALA A 234 4.97 17.27 2.16
N PRO A 235 5.85 16.29 2.42
CA PRO A 235 5.45 14.90 2.45
C PRO A 235 4.41 14.66 3.56
N PRO A 236 3.43 13.76 3.35
CA PRO A 236 2.46 13.43 4.39
C PRO A 236 3.19 12.95 5.66
N PRO A 237 2.66 13.22 6.87
CA PRO A 237 3.32 12.87 8.13
C PRO A 237 3.77 11.40 8.22
N LEU A 238 2.97 10.49 7.66
CA LEU A 238 3.24 9.05 7.60
C LEU A 238 4.55 8.70 6.89
N PHE A 239 4.99 9.49 5.92
CA PHE A 239 6.22 9.24 5.15
C PHE A 239 7.47 9.85 5.79
N ARG A 240 7.34 10.74 6.78
CA ARG A 240 8.48 11.54 7.28
C ARG A 240 9.62 10.69 7.83
N ARG A 241 9.31 9.66 8.62
CA ARG A 241 10.32 8.75 9.19
C ARG A 241 11.02 7.95 8.09
N SER A 242 10.26 7.37 7.17
CA SER A 242 10.79 6.61 6.04
C SER A 242 11.65 7.48 5.12
N ILE A 243 11.23 8.70 4.80
CA ILE A 243 12.05 9.64 4.00
C ILE A 243 13.34 10.00 4.74
N GLY A 244 13.27 10.25 6.06
CA GLY A 244 14.46 10.50 6.89
C GLY A 244 15.46 9.35 6.82
N ALA A 245 14.99 8.12 7.05
CA ALA A 245 15.81 6.92 6.96
C ALA A 245 16.37 6.70 5.54
N THR A 246 15.58 6.97 4.50
CA THR A 246 16.02 6.89 3.10
C THR A 246 17.17 7.87 2.85
N ARG A 247 17.02 9.14 3.25
CA ARG A 247 18.06 10.16 3.07
C ARG A 247 19.36 9.80 3.79
N GLU A 248 19.26 9.25 4.99
CA GLU A 248 20.43 8.78 5.74
C GLU A 248 21.11 7.59 5.03
N ALA A 249 20.33 6.59 4.62
CA ALA A 249 20.86 5.42 3.92
C ALA A 249 21.53 5.77 2.58
N LEU A 250 20.97 6.77 1.90
CA LEU A 250 21.43 7.29 0.61
C LEU A 250 22.50 8.38 0.71
N SER A 251 23.05 8.64 1.91
CA SER A 251 24.20 9.54 2.10
C SER A 251 25.40 9.10 1.26
N ASP A 252 26.27 10.06 0.92
CA ASP A 252 27.51 9.83 0.17
C ASP A 252 27.35 9.14 -1.20
N GLY A 253 26.16 9.24 -1.79
CA GLY A 253 25.88 8.70 -3.12
C GLY A 253 25.69 7.18 -3.15
N ALA A 254 25.35 6.56 -2.02
CA ALA A 254 25.06 5.13 -1.96
C ALA A 254 23.99 4.70 -2.99
N ASP A 255 24.20 3.51 -3.57
CA ASP A 255 23.25 2.88 -4.49
C ASP A 255 22.01 2.41 -3.72
N PRO A 256 20.79 2.87 -4.07
CA PRO A 256 19.55 2.48 -3.42
C PRO A 256 19.29 0.98 -3.34
N ALA A 257 19.71 0.21 -4.34
CA ALA A 257 19.34 -1.19 -4.44
C ALA A 257 20.39 -2.17 -3.87
N ARG A 258 21.52 -1.66 -3.39
CA ARG A 258 22.52 -2.49 -2.71
C ARG A 258 22.00 -3.05 -1.38
N PRO A 259 22.24 -4.34 -1.07
CA PRO A 259 21.78 -4.96 0.19
C PRO A 259 22.22 -4.19 1.44
N GLU A 260 23.43 -3.63 1.44
CA GLU A 260 23.98 -2.86 2.57
C GLU A 260 23.21 -1.55 2.77
N THR A 261 22.84 -0.87 1.69
CA THR A 261 22.02 0.34 1.72
C THR A 261 20.61 0.04 2.24
N VAL A 262 20.00 -1.06 1.77
CA VAL A 262 18.69 -1.52 2.23
C VAL A 262 18.71 -1.85 3.73
N ARG A 263 19.76 -2.56 4.18
CA ARG A 263 19.95 -2.87 5.60
C ARG A 263 20.13 -1.60 6.43
N ARG A 264 20.94 -0.63 5.97
CA ARG A 264 21.14 0.66 6.65
C ARG A 264 19.83 1.44 6.76
N TYR A 265 19.03 1.45 5.70
CA TYR A 265 17.69 2.07 5.71
C TYR A 265 16.80 1.48 6.80
N PHE A 266 16.64 0.16 6.86
CA PHE A 266 15.77 -0.45 7.86
C PHE A 266 16.28 -0.24 9.28
N LEU A 267 17.61 -0.29 9.51
CA LEU A 267 18.18 0.00 10.83
C LEU A 267 17.88 1.44 11.26
N SER A 268 18.13 2.43 10.39
CA SER A 268 17.80 3.83 10.65
C SER A 268 16.29 4.04 10.88
N LEU A 269 15.45 3.37 10.08
CA LEU A 269 13.99 3.45 10.22
C LEU A 269 13.50 2.93 11.58
N LEU A 270 14.06 1.82 12.06
CA LEU A 270 13.75 1.27 13.37
C LEU A 270 14.20 2.19 14.49
N ASP A 271 15.40 2.76 14.38
CA ASP A 271 15.96 3.70 15.36
C ASP A 271 15.13 4.99 15.46
N LEU A 272 14.84 5.63 14.31
CA LEU A 272 13.98 6.81 14.22
C LEU A 272 12.54 6.56 14.70
N SER A 273 12.08 5.31 14.67
CA SER A 273 10.75 4.95 15.14
C SER A 273 10.72 4.70 16.66
N GLY A 274 11.75 4.06 17.22
CA GLY A 274 11.92 3.89 18.67
C GLY A 274 10.65 3.39 19.39
N PRO A 275 10.12 4.10 20.41
CA PRO A 275 8.89 3.72 21.11
C PRO A 275 7.64 3.65 20.23
N ALA A 276 7.63 4.35 19.09
CA ALA A 276 6.49 4.31 18.18
C ALA A 276 6.28 2.93 17.56
N LEU A 277 7.24 2.00 17.69
CA LEU A 277 7.08 0.61 17.21
C LEU A 277 6.07 -0.23 18.01
N ASP A 278 5.66 0.26 19.19
CA ASP A 278 4.53 -0.24 19.98
C ASP A 278 3.62 0.95 20.34
N ARG A 279 3.18 1.72 19.34
CA ARG A 279 2.44 2.98 19.51
C ARG A 279 1.22 2.84 20.42
N TYR A 280 0.56 1.68 20.37
CA TYR A 280 -0.67 1.39 21.09
C TYR A 280 -0.44 0.73 22.47
N GLY A 281 0.82 0.55 22.88
CA GLY A 281 1.20 -0.01 24.18
C GLY A 281 0.71 -1.44 24.37
N VAL A 282 0.72 -2.25 23.31
CA VAL A 282 0.21 -3.62 23.33
C VAL A 282 1.12 -4.50 24.18
N LEU A 283 2.44 -4.37 24.03
CA LEU A 283 3.39 -5.15 24.80
C LEU A 283 3.42 -4.71 26.25
N ASP A 284 3.41 -3.40 26.50
CA ASP A 284 3.31 -2.83 27.85
C ASP A 284 2.03 -3.30 28.57
N ALA A 285 0.89 -3.37 27.87
CA ALA A 285 -0.34 -3.90 28.44
C ALA A 285 -0.18 -5.37 28.86
N PHE A 286 0.37 -6.24 28.01
CA PHE A 286 0.61 -7.65 28.36
C PHE A 286 1.60 -7.81 29.50
N GLN A 287 2.66 -7.00 29.56
CA GLN A 287 3.64 -7.03 30.64
C GLN A 287 2.97 -6.70 31.99
N ARG A 288 2.29 -5.56 32.09
CA ARG A 288 1.57 -5.15 33.31
C ARG A 288 0.47 -6.14 33.69
N GLY A 289 -0.23 -6.68 32.69
CA GLY A 289 -1.23 -7.72 32.89
C GLY A 289 -0.63 -8.95 33.53
N SER A 290 0.47 -9.47 32.97
CA SER A 290 1.18 -10.64 33.48
C SER A 290 1.64 -10.44 34.92
N ASP A 291 2.22 -9.28 35.25
CA ASP A 291 2.66 -8.94 36.61
C ASP A 291 1.49 -8.95 37.61
N ALA A 292 0.29 -8.61 37.14
CA ALA A 292 -0.95 -8.64 37.91
C ALA A 292 -1.73 -9.97 37.82
N GLY A 293 -1.18 -11.01 37.18
CA GLY A 293 -1.83 -12.30 36.97
C GLY A 293 -3.06 -12.26 36.03
N ARG A 294 -3.10 -11.31 35.10
CA ARG A 294 -4.23 -11.06 34.18
C ARG A 294 -3.78 -11.04 32.72
N MET A 295 -4.69 -11.40 31.82
CA MET A 295 -4.46 -11.32 30.37
C MET A 295 -5.36 -10.22 29.74
N PRO A 296 -4.80 -9.09 29.27
CA PRO A 296 -5.56 -7.90 28.88
C PRO A 296 -6.12 -7.96 27.45
N PHE A 297 -6.53 -9.14 26.96
CA PHE A 297 -6.98 -9.32 25.57
C PHE A 297 -8.12 -8.39 25.17
N ARG A 298 -9.07 -8.11 26.06
CA ARG A 298 -10.18 -7.19 25.75
C ARG A 298 -9.65 -5.79 25.39
N SER A 299 -8.85 -5.19 26.26
CA SER A 299 -8.32 -3.85 26.03
C SER A 299 -7.33 -3.78 24.88
N VAL A 300 -6.57 -4.86 24.64
CA VAL A 300 -5.66 -4.95 23.51
C VAL A 300 -6.45 -5.07 22.21
N SER A 301 -7.48 -5.91 22.17
CA SER A 301 -8.35 -6.09 21.00
C SER A 301 -9.06 -4.80 20.56
N ASP A 302 -9.30 -3.86 21.48
CA ASP A 302 -9.92 -2.57 21.18
C ASP A 302 -8.92 -1.52 20.62
N ARG A 303 -7.61 -1.78 20.72
CA ARG A 303 -6.54 -0.84 20.32
C ARG A 303 -5.67 -1.37 19.20
N PHE A 304 -5.54 -2.69 19.06
CA PHE A 304 -4.71 -3.34 18.06
C PHE A 304 -5.49 -3.45 16.74
N HIS A 305 -5.37 -2.42 15.91
CA HIS A 305 -5.94 -2.37 14.57
C HIS A 305 -4.84 -2.05 13.58
N LEU A 306 -4.47 -3.03 12.73
CA LEU A 306 -3.38 -2.80 11.75
C LEU A 306 -3.73 -1.69 10.75
N ILE A 307 -5.03 -1.44 10.55
CA ILE A 307 -5.55 -0.33 9.77
C ILE A 307 -6.41 0.53 10.69
N ASP A 308 -5.90 1.70 11.06
CA ASP A 308 -6.53 2.65 12.00
C ASP A 308 -7.90 3.18 11.56
N SER A 309 -8.28 3.01 10.28
CA SER A 309 -9.50 3.59 9.74
C SER A 309 -10.25 2.58 8.86
N PRO A 310 -11.38 2.03 9.33
CA PRO A 310 -12.21 1.18 8.49
C PRO A 310 -12.74 2.00 7.31
N THR A 311 -12.53 1.50 6.10
CA THR A 311 -13.10 2.11 4.91
C THR A 311 -14.53 1.64 4.69
N LYS A 312 -15.41 2.53 4.24
CA LYS A 312 -16.76 2.20 3.78
C LYS A 312 -16.76 2.09 2.25
N THR A 313 -17.45 1.08 1.73
CA THR A 313 -17.55 0.86 0.29
C THR A 313 -18.75 1.60 -0.27
N VAL A 314 -18.53 2.42 -1.30
CA VAL A 314 -19.57 3.03 -2.13
C VAL A 314 -19.64 2.26 -3.44
N TYR A 315 -20.80 1.74 -3.79
CA TYR A 315 -21.02 1.03 -5.07
C TYR A 315 -21.35 2.02 -6.18
N ILE A 316 -20.70 1.85 -7.33
CA ILE A 316 -20.77 2.78 -8.46
C ILE A 316 -21.72 2.18 -9.51
N PRO A 317 -22.89 2.80 -9.78
CA PRO A 317 -23.85 2.32 -10.76
C PRO A 317 -23.44 2.76 -12.18
N LEU A 318 -22.30 2.28 -12.65
CA LEU A 318 -21.78 2.50 -14.01
C LEU A 318 -21.42 1.18 -14.67
N ASP A 319 -21.52 1.13 -16.00
CA ASP A 319 -21.24 -0.06 -16.81
C ASP A 319 -22.01 -1.29 -16.28
N GLY A 320 -21.33 -2.41 -16.04
CA GLY A 320 -21.93 -3.61 -15.46
C GLY A 320 -22.33 -3.47 -13.97
N GLY A 321 -22.05 -2.33 -13.33
CA GLY A 321 -22.48 -2.00 -11.98
C GLY A 321 -23.97 -1.64 -11.89
N VAL A 322 -24.55 -1.05 -12.95
CA VAL A 322 -25.96 -0.63 -13.01
C VAL A 322 -26.94 -1.76 -12.62
N PRO A 323 -26.96 -2.92 -13.32
CA PRO A 323 -27.89 -3.99 -12.99
C PRO A 323 -27.65 -4.61 -11.60
N LEU A 324 -26.43 -4.50 -11.07
CA LEU A 324 -26.09 -5.02 -9.73
C LEU A 324 -26.63 -4.09 -8.64
N THR A 325 -26.50 -2.78 -8.82
CA THR A 325 -27.05 -1.79 -7.89
C THR A 325 -28.57 -1.75 -7.92
N ASP A 326 -29.21 -2.03 -9.05
CA ASP A 326 -30.67 -2.10 -9.14
C ASP A 326 -31.24 -3.29 -8.37
N ARG A 327 -30.59 -4.46 -8.48
CA ARG A 327 -30.92 -5.64 -7.64
C ARG A 327 -30.75 -5.36 -6.16
N LEU A 328 -29.72 -4.59 -5.81
CA LEU A 328 -29.46 -4.18 -4.44
C LEU A 328 -30.55 -3.23 -3.91
N ARG A 329 -31.02 -2.28 -4.74
CA ARG A 329 -32.17 -1.40 -4.45
C ARG A 329 -33.49 -2.15 -4.36
N ALA A 330 -33.64 -3.22 -5.13
CA ALA A 330 -34.78 -4.14 -5.04
C ALA A 330 -34.77 -5.04 -3.79
N GLY A 331 -33.78 -4.90 -2.91
CA GLY A 331 -33.69 -5.62 -1.64
C GLY A 331 -32.94 -6.95 -1.70
N GLU A 332 -32.33 -7.32 -2.84
CA GLU A 332 -31.56 -8.56 -2.92
C GLU A 332 -30.27 -8.45 -2.09
N ARG A 333 -30.06 -9.42 -1.19
CA ARG A 333 -28.86 -9.51 -0.35
C ARG A 333 -28.28 -10.91 -0.39
N SER A 334 -27.39 -11.14 -1.36
CA SER A 334 -26.69 -12.42 -1.51
C SER A 334 -25.17 -12.24 -1.48
N ARG A 335 -24.44 -13.22 -0.92
CA ARG A 335 -22.96 -13.22 -0.96
C ARG A 335 -22.43 -13.16 -2.39
N ALA A 336 -23.15 -13.78 -3.33
CA ALA A 336 -22.82 -13.74 -4.75
C ALA A 336 -22.94 -12.32 -5.33
N LEU A 337 -24.02 -11.60 -5.01
CA LEU A 337 -24.23 -10.20 -5.42
C LEU A 337 -23.13 -9.29 -4.85
N PHE A 338 -22.85 -9.35 -3.54
CA PHE A 338 -21.80 -8.52 -2.93
C PHE A 338 -20.40 -8.79 -3.50
N ARG A 339 -20.10 -10.04 -3.88
CA ARG A 339 -18.84 -10.37 -4.57
C ARG A 339 -18.76 -9.74 -5.97
N GLN A 340 -19.87 -9.68 -6.70
CA GLN A 340 -19.94 -9.00 -8.00
C GLN A 340 -19.87 -7.48 -7.83
N LEU A 341 -20.64 -6.92 -6.91
CA LEU A 341 -20.63 -5.50 -6.56
C LEU A 341 -19.25 -5.01 -6.11
N GLY A 342 -18.46 -5.86 -5.44
CA GLY A 342 -17.08 -5.54 -5.07
C GLY A 342 -16.19 -5.15 -6.27
N GLN A 343 -16.51 -5.58 -7.49
CA GLN A 343 -15.81 -5.16 -8.71
C GLN A 343 -16.18 -3.75 -9.20
N TYR A 344 -17.28 -3.20 -8.68
CA TYR A 344 -17.83 -1.88 -8.96
C TYR A 344 -17.91 -1.02 -7.67
N GLY A 345 -17.15 -1.38 -6.64
CA GLY A 345 -17.08 -0.66 -5.37
C GLY A 345 -15.81 0.16 -5.24
N VAL A 346 -15.92 1.33 -4.61
CA VAL A 346 -14.80 2.19 -4.20
C VAL A 346 -14.80 2.31 -2.67
N SER A 347 -13.66 2.01 -2.05
CA SER A 347 -13.51 2.11 -0.59
C SER A 347 -13.03 3.51 -0.20
N LEU A 348 -13.81 4.17 0.67
CA LEU A 348 -13.57 5.53 1.16
C LEU A 348 -13.31 5.52 2.65
N TYR A 349 -12.43 6.43 3.11
CA TYR A 349 -12.32 6.74 4.53
C TYR A 349 -13.59 7.42 5.04
N ASP A 350 -13.91 7.22 6.32
CA ASP A 350 -15.17 7.70 6.91
C ASP A 350 -15.38 9.20 6.69
N GLN A 351 -14.35 10.03 6.84
CA GLN A 351 -14.45 11.47 6.59
C GLN A 351 -14.97 11.81 5.17
N HIS A 352 -14.45 11.13 4.14
CA HIS A 352 -14.88 11.36 2.75
C HIS A 352 -16.26 10.77 2.48
N TYR A 353 -16.55 9.62 3.08
CA TYR A 353 -17.88 9.01 3.01
C TYR A 353 -18.94 9.95 3.59
N GLN A 354 -18.71 10.50 4.79
CA GLN A 354 -19.64 11.44 5.42
C GLN A 354 -19.79 12.72 4.62
N ALA A 355 -18.72 13.24 4.00
CA ALA A 355 -18.81 14.42 3.15
C ALA A 355 -19.76 14.21 1.96
N LEU A 356 -19.62 13.09 1.23
CA LEU A 356 -20.51 12.74 0.11
C LEU A 356 -21.95 12.49 0.59
N ARG A 357 -22.10 11.82 1.75
CA ARG A 357 -23.41 11.60 2.36
C ARG A 357 -24.11 12.91 2.69
N SER A 358 -23.41 13.84 3.35
CA SER A 358 -23.94 15.15 3.74
C SER A 358 -24.27 16.05 2.54
N ALA A 359 -23.61 15.84 1.40
CA ALA A 359 -23.91 16.53 0.14
C ALA A 359 -25.08 15.91 -0.64
N GLY A 360 -25.64 14.78 -0.18
CA GLY A 360 -26.72 14.08 -0.88
C GLY A 360 -26.25 13.30 -2.11
N ASP A 361 -24.94 13.05 -2.24
CA ASP A 361 -24.35 12.35 -3.38
C ASP A 361 -24.43 10.83 -3.26
N LEU A 362 -24.88 10.30 -2.11
CA LEU A 362 -25.02 8.88 -1.82
C LEU A 362 -26.48 8.51 -1.57
N ASP A 363 -26.90 7.39 -2.16
CA ASP A 363 -28.15 6.68 -1.90
C ASP A 363 -27.85 5.59 -0.84
N GLU A 364 -28.19 5.87 0.42
CA GLU A 364 -28.00 4.93 1.54
C GLU A 364 -29.23 4.03 1.71
N LEU A 365 -29.01 2.73 1.61
CA LEU A 365 -30.02 1.70 1.83
C LEU A 365 -30.16 1.38 3.32
N GLU A 366 -31.27 0.73 3.71
CA GLU A 366 -31.64 0.45 5.11
C GLU A 366 -30.57 -0.31 5.92
N ASP A 367 -29.70 -1.08 5.27
CA ASP A 367 -28.60 -1.83 5.89
C ASP A 367 -27.28 -1.05 6.02
N GLY A 368 -27.28 0.23 5.67
CA GLY A 368 -26.08 1.07 5.64
C GLY A 368 -25.20 0.84 4.40
N THR A 369 -25.71 0.13 3.39
CA THR A 369 -25.02 0.03 2.10
C THR A 369 -25.22 1.32 1.29
N ALA A 370 -24.15 1.90 0.75
CA ALA A 370 -24.21 3.11 -0.08
C ALA A 370 -24.00 2.83 -1.56
N VAL A 371 -24.84 3.45 -2.38
CA VAL A 371 -24.70 3.54 -3.84
C VAL A 371 -24.45 4.99 -4.21
N LEU A 372 -23.57 5.26 -5.18
CA LEU A 372 -23.36 6.62 -5.69
C LEU A 372 -24.64 7.09 -6.40
N ALA A 373 -25.25 8.17 -5.91
CA ALA A 373 -26.43 8.80 -6.52
C ALA A 373 -26.00 9.82 -7.60
N ASN A 374 -24.98 10.63 -7.29
CA ASN A 374 -24.49 11.65 -8.22
C ASN A 374 -23.37 11.09 -9.12
N LEU A 375 -23.76 10.57 -10.29
CA LEU A 375 -22.83 10.00 -11.26
C LEU A 375 -21.82 10.99 -11.84
N SER A 376 -22.09 12.31 -11.78
CA SER A 376 -21.15 13.32 -12.28
C SER A 376 -19.85 13.38 -11.48
N LEU A 377 -19.86 12.85 -10.25
CA LEU A 377 -18.66 12.73 -9.42
C LEU A 377 -17.72 11.62 -9.88
N TYR A 378 -18.15 10.70 -10.75
CA TYR A 378 -17.28 9.64 -11.25
C TYR A 378 -16.76 9.98 -12.64
N SER A 379 -15.45 10.15 -12.76
CA SER A 379 -14.75 10.36 -14.02
C SER A 379 -14.12 9.06 -14.54
N GLN A 380 -14.26 8.79 -15.83
CA GLN A 380 -13.52 7.71 -16.50
C GLN A 380 -12.01 7.99 -16.58
N GLU A 381 -11.56 9.23 -16.35
CA GLU A 381 -10.13 9.55 -16.33
C GLU A 381 -9.51 9.37 -14.93
N THR A 382 -10.24 9.70 -13.87
CA THR A 382 -9.65 9.84 -12.52
C THR A 382 -10.34 9.02 -11.42
N GLY A 383 -11.52 8.45 -11.70
CA GLY A 383 -12.34 7.73 -10.73
C GLY A 383 -13.32 8.64 -9.99
N LEU A 384 -13.74 8.22 -8.80
CA LEU A 384 -14.64 8.97 -7.92
C LEU A 384 -13.95 10.24 -7.37
N SER A 385 -14.57 11.39 -7.59
CA SER A 385 -14.21 12.67 -6.98
C SER A 385 -14.60 12.69 -5.51
N LEU A 386 -13.76 13.33 -4.70
CA LEU A 386 -14.01 13.55 -3.27
C LEU A 386 -14.41 15.00 -2.97
N ASP A 387 -14.44 15.85 -4.01
CA ASP A 387 -14.88 17.24 -3.90
C ASP A 387 -16.40 17.23 -3.80
N ALA A 388 -16.91 17.26 -2.58
CA ALA A 388 -18.33 17.41 -2.31
C ALA A 388 -18.73 18.87 -2.60
N ASP A 389 -19.54 19.09 -3.64
CA ASP A 389 -20.13 20.39 -3.91
C ASP A 389 -21.23 20.66 -2.86
N PHE A 390 -20.86 21.33 -1.77
CA PHE A 390 -21.82 21.87 -0.81
C PHE A 390 -22.61 23.01 -1.47
N GLY A 391 -23.63 22.67 -2.24
CA GLY A 391 -24.40 23.67 -3.00
C GLY A 391 -25.73 23.20 -3.60
N LYS A 392 -26.25 22.01 -3.25
CA LYS A 392 -27.59 21.56 -3.67
C LYS A 392 -28.56 21.50 -2.49
N GLY A 393 -28.71 22.65 -1.83
CA GLY A 393 -29.87 22.90 -0.98
C GLY A 393 -31.09 23.14 -1.86
N LEU A 394 -32.02 22.18 -1.84
CA LEU A 394 -33.46 22.28 -2.08
C LEU A 394 -33.96 23.57 -2.76
N PHE A 395 -34.24 23.48 -4.06
CA PHE A 395 -35.40 24.16 -4.63
C PHE A 395 -36.39 23.08 -5.04
N VAL A 396 -37.38 22.83 -4.18
CA VAL A 396 -38.83 22.99 -4.37
C VAL A 396 -39.51 22.47 -3.11
#